data_AF-A0A2V2X9L1-F1
#
_entry.id   AF-A0A2V2X9L1-F1
#
_cell.length_a   1.000
_cell.length_b   1.000
_cell.length_c   1.000
_cell.angle_alpha   90.00
_cell.angle_beta   90.00
_cell.angle_gamma   90.00
#
_symmetry.space_group_name_H-M   'P 1'
#
loop_
_entity.id
_entity.type
_entity.pdbx_description
1 polymer ?
#
loop_
_entity_poly.entity_id
_entity_poly.type
_entity_poly.pdbx_seq_one_letter_code
_entity_poly.pdbx_strand_id
1 'polypeptide(L)'
;MRSRRRCQALHIPPTASHSLTERNSAVACSQSHIQKNYGNSTICVGRTSMRQLKRKLNLCRGMQFPKNKSVLLIILEAALLTESSLLSLCDDVWIMTCAKGVAVRRVMDRNDLTEAQAEARVESQGSVEKKLDFLKNIKFKGEVLVFDTTNDSLEEGLKRVTIAFDEYWCRKLEPLQKDPDEESSPW
;
A
#
# COMPACT_ATOMS: atom_id res chain seq x y z
N MET A 1 -22.26 16.94 19.64
CA MET A 1 -21.82 15.56 19.98
C MET A 1 -21.34 14.86 18.71
N ARG A 2 -20.03 14.69 18.52
CA ARG A 2 -19.47 13.96 17.36
C ARG A 2 -19.23 12.51 17.75
N SER A 3 -20.03 11.61 17.19
CA SER A 3 -19.86 10.15 17.31
C SER A 3 -18.55 9.73 16.64
N ARG A 4 -17.60 9.24 17.45
CA ARG A 4 -16.37 8.59 16.97
C ARG A 4 -16.75 7.20 16.47
N ARG A 5 -16.68 6.96 15.16
CA ARG A 5 -16.71 5.58 14.64
C ARG A 5 -15.42 4.88 15.08
N ARG A 6 -15.52 4.05 16.12
CA ARG A 6 -14.48 3.05 16.47
C ARG A 6 -14.37 2.08 15.29
N CYS A 7 -13.15 1.74 14.88
CA CYS A 7 -12.91 0.50 14.15
C CYS A 7 -13.31 -0.65 15.09
N GLN A 8 -14.44 -1.29 14.82
CA GLN A 8 -14.78 -2.56 15.46
C GLN A 8 -14.04 -3.67 14.70
N ALA A 9 -13.25 -4.44 15.43
CA ALA A 9 -12.84 -5.76 14.96
C ALA A 9 -14.11 -6.63 14.92
N LEU A 10 -14.53 -7.05 13.74
CA LEU A 10 -15.62 -8.01 13.60
C LEU A 10 -15.12 -9.38 14.05
N HIS A 11 -15.64 -9.85 15.18
CA HIS A 11 -15.46 -11.21 15.66
C HIS A 11 -16.54 -12.07 14.99
N ILE A 12 -16.15 -12.94 14.06
CA ILE A 12 -17.06 -13.89 13.41
C ILE A 12 -17.01 -15.19 14.24
N PRO A 13 -18.14 -15.70 14.77
CA PRO A 13 -18.15 -16.93 15.57
C PRO A 13 -17.94 -18.17 14.69
N PRO A 14 -17.35 -19.26 15.23
CA PRO A 14 -17.09 -20.47 14.47
C PRO A 14 -18.35 -21.33 14.40
N THR A 15 -18.85 -21.62 13.21
CA THR A 15 -19.76 -22.75 13.00
C THR A 15 -18.96 -23.95 12.48
N ALA A 16 -19.04 -25.05 13.22
CA ALA A 16 -18.54 -26.39 12.88
C ALA A 16 -19.09 -26.86 11.52
N SER A 17 -18.47 -27.74 10.73
CA SER A 17 -17.67 -28.93 11.05
C SER A 17 -16.87 -29.38 9.81
N HIS A 18 -15.89 -30.27 10.04
CA HIS A 18 -15.04 -31.04 9.11
C HIS A 18 -13.63 -30.51 8.77
N SER A 19 -12.67 -31.28 9.29
CA SER A 19 -11.22 -31.42 9.00
C SER A 19 -10.30 -30.19 9.14
N LEU A 20 -9.55 -30.18 10.25
CA LEU A 20 -8.22 -29.54 10.37
C LEU A 20 -7.32 -30.11 9.26
N THR A 21 -6.76 -29.32 8.35
CA THR A 21 -5.46 -28.62 8.44
C THR A 21 -5.43 -27.80 7.13
N GLU A 22 -5.60 -26.49 7.13
CA GLU A 22 -4.52 -25.49 7.12
C GLU A 22 -5.16 -24.11 7.34
N ARG A 23 -4.92 -23.52 8.51
CA ARG A 23 -5.18 -22.11 8.79
C ARG A 23 -3.87 -21.37 8.59
N ASN A 24 -3.62 -20.80 7.42
CA ASN A 24 -2.62 -19.75 7.25
C ASN A 24 -3.29 -18.50 6.71
N SER A 25 -3.26 -17.46 7.54
CA SER A 25 -4.08 -16.26 7.44
C SER A 25 -3.23 -15.11 6.90
N ALA A 26 -3.71 -14.41 5.86
CA ALA A 26 -3.39 -13.01 5.63
C ALA A 26 -4.54 -12.36 4.84
N VAL A 27 -5.38 -11.58 5.54
CA VAL A 27 -6.45 -10.74 4.97
C VAL A 27 -6.34 -9.36 5.59
N ALA A 28 -6.30 -8.31 4.76
CA ALA A 28 -7.23 -7.18 4.81
C ALA A 28 -6.87 -6.12 3.74
N CYS A 29 -7.58 -6.15 2.60
CA CYS A 29 -7.86 -4.94 1.82
C CYS A 29 -9.38 -4.78 1.78
N SER A 30 -9.91 -3.66 2.30
CA SER A 30 -11.30 -3.31 2.11
C SER A 30 -11.44 -2.58 0.77
N GLN A 31 -12.25 -3.16 -0.10
CA GLN A 31 -12.76 -2.69 -1.40
C GLN A 31 -12.09 -3.33 -2.64
N SER A 32 -12.90 -4.14 -3.33
CA SER A 32 -12.71 -4.96 -4.55
C SER A 32 -11.68 -6.11 -4.49
N HIS A 33 -12.24 -7.33 -4.55
CA HIS A 33 -11.61 -8.65 -4.59
C HIS A 33 -10.44 -8.79 -5.58
N ILE A 34 -9.21 -8.85 -5.06
CA ILE A 34 -8.15 -9.76 -5.54
C ILE A 34 -7.45 -10.31 -4.29
N GLN A 35 -7.75 -11.55 -3.90
CA GLN A 35 -6.99 -12.28 -2.88
C GLN A 35 -5.98 -13.19 -3.60
N LYS A 36 -4.75 -12.69 -3.79
CA LYS A 36 -3.62 -13.54 -4.23
C LYS A 36 -2.84 -13.98 -2.99
N ASN A 37 -2.50 -15.26 -2.94
CA ASN A 37 -1.73 -15.84 -1.84
C ASN A 37 -0.24 -15.70 -2.15
N TYR A 38 0.46 -14.84 -1.41
CA TYR A 38 1.89 -14.59 -1.54
C TYR A 38 2.72 -15.30 -0.43
N GLY A 39 2.44 -16.59 -0.23
CA GLY A 39 3.10 -17.41 0.79
C GLY A 39 2.79 -16.99 2.23
N ASN A 40 3.72 -17.25 3.16
CA ASN A 40 3.58 -16.92 4.60
C ASN A 40 3.82 -15.43 4.93
N SER A 41 3.65 -14.54 3.96
CA SER A 41 3.97 -13.12 4.11
C SER A 41 2.81 -12.32 4.71
N THR A 42 3.13 -11.29 5.49
CA THR A 42 2.13 -10.37 6.04
C THR A 42 2.15 -9.06 5.27
N ILE A 43 1.04 -8.74 4.59
CA ILE A 43 0.85 -7.45 3.90
C ILE A 43 -0.07 -6.56 4.75
N CYS A 44 0.42 -5.38 5.10
CA CYS A 44 -0.33 -4.37 5.83
C CYS A 44 -0.64 -3.17 4.92
N VAL A 45 -1.92 -2.95 4.61
CA VAL A 45 -2.38 -1.76 3.88
C VAL A 45 -3.15 -0.85 4.83
N GLY A 46 -2.89 0.45 4.81
CA GLY A 46 -3.75 1.36 5.54
C GLY A 46 -3.40 2.84 5.45
N ARG A 47 -4.43 3.66 5.64
CA ARG A 47 -4.31 5.09 5.91
C ARG A 47 -4.08 5.26 7.40
N THR A 48 -2.89 5.69 7.81
CA THR A 48 -2.57 5.83 9.23
C THR A 48 -1.72 7.05 9.52
N SER A 49 -1.87 7.62 10.72
CA SER A 49 -1.02 8.72 11.18
C SER A 49 0.39 8.21 11.50
N MET A 50 1.40 9.08 11.35
CA MET A 50 2.81 8.77 11.71
C MET A 50 2.96 8.17 13.11
N ARG A 51 2.18 8.66 14.07
CA ARG A 51 2.23 8.20 15.47
C ARG A 51 1.76 6.75 15.61
N GLN A 52 0.75 6.36 14.83
CA GLN A 52 0.24 4.99 14.79
C GLN A 52 1.16 4.08 13.97
N LEU A 53 1.71 4.56 12.84
CA LEU A 53 2.66 3.80 12.05
C LEU A 53 3.94 3.49 12.84
N LYS A 54 4.55 4.49 13.48
CA LYS A 54 5.74 4.30 14.32
C LYS A 54 5.47 3.31 15.46
N ARG A 55 4.28 3.37 16.07
CA ARG A 55 3.87 2.39 17.09
C ARG A 55 3.77 0.98 16.52
N LYS A 56 3.15 0.79 15.35
CA LYS A 56 3.06 -0.51 14.68
C LYS A 56 4.44 -1.04 14.29
N LEU A 57 5.29 -0.22 13.67
CA LEU A 57 6.67 -0.58 13.31
C LEU A 57 7.50 -0.97 14.55
N ASN A 58 7.40 -0.21 15.63
CA ASN A 58 8.08 -0.54 16.89
C ASN A 58 7.54 -1.84 17.51
N LEU A 59 6.24 -2.12 17.40
CA LEU A 59 5.66 -3.41 17.79
C LEU A 59 6.23 -4.55 16.93
N CYS A 60 6.28 -4.37 15.61
CA CYS A 60 6.83 -5.36 14.69
C CYS A 60 8.33 -5.62 14.92
N ARG A 61 9.10 -4.60 15.30
CA ARG A 61 10.52 -4.75 15.69
C ARG A 61 10.73 -5.59 16.95
N GLY A 62 9.77 -5.60 17.87
CA GLY A 62 9.80 -6.44 19.08
C GLY A 62 9.17 -7.83 18.90
N MET A 63 8.60 -8.11 17.72
CA MET A 63 7.95 -9.37 17.41
C MET A 63 9.01 -10.38 16.97
N GLN A 64 9.20 -11.44 17.76
CA GLN A 64 9.95 -12.60 17.30
C GLN A 64 9.09 -13.32 16.27
N PHE A 65 9.42 -13.16 14.99
CA PHE A 65 8.80 -13.95 13.94
C PHE A 65 9.22 -15.41 14.13
N PRO A 66 8.30 -16.38 13.98
CA PRO A 66 8.66 -17.80 14.01
C PRO A 66 9.76 -18.07 12.97
N LYS A 67 10.55 -19.13 13.15
CA LYS A 67 11.71 -19.49 12.30
C LYS A 67 11.41 -19.62 10.79
N ASN A 68 10.16 -19.51 10.37
CA ASN A 68 9.76 -19.36 8.97
C ASN A 68 9.93 -17.90 8.53
N LYS A 69 10.82 -17.66 7.57
CA LYS A 69 11.15 -16.33 7.03
C LYS A 69 9.90 -15.67 6.44
N SER A 70 9.31 -14.74 7.20
CA SER A 70 8.16 -13.95 6.76
C SER A 70 8.61 -12.56 6.36
N VAL A 71 8.27 -12.13 5.14
CA VAL A 71 8.45 -10.72 4.73
C VAL A 71 7.26 -9.91 5.25
N LEU A 72 7.57 -8.77 5.86
CA LEU A 72 6.59 -7.76 6.25
C LEU A 72 6.57 -6.65 5.19
N LEU A 73 5.46 -6.54 4.46
CA LEU A 73 5.24 -5.45 3.50
C LEU A 73 4.23 -4.46 4.07
N ILE A 74 4.55 -3.16 4.01
CA ILE A 74 3.66 -2.09 4.43
C ILE A 74 3.43 -1.13 3.27
N ILE A 75 2.17 -0.95 2.86
CA ILE A 75 1.78 0.04 1.85
C ILE A 75 1.23 1.28 2.55
N LEU A 76 1.93 2.40 2.37
CA LEU A 76 1.58 3.70 2.95
C LEU A 76 0.89 4.59 1.93
N GLU A 77 -0.43 4.74 2.05
CA GLU A 77 -1.21 5.66 1.22
C GLU A 77 -1.27 7.05 1.88
N ALA A 78 -0.60 8.05 1.27
CA ALA A 78 -0.63 9.44 1.73
C ALA A 78 -0.65 10.42 0.56
N ALA A 79 -1.67 11.30 0.52
CA ALA A 79 -1.82 12.30 -0.55
C ALA A 79 -0.67 13.31 -0.62
N LEU A 80 -0.09 13.63 0.55
CA LEU A 80 1.04 14.55 0.74
C LEU A 80 2.29 13.80 1.24
N LEU A 81 2.59 12.65 0.64
CA LEU A 81 3.71 11.80 1.07
C LEU A 81 5.04 12.56 0.99
N THR A 82 5.29 13.23 -0.13
CA THR A 82 6.53 13.95 -0.45
C THR A 82 6.80 15.13 0.48
N GLU A 83 5.74 15.74 1.00
CA GLU A 83 5.82 16.88 1.92
C GLU A 83 5.95 16.44 3.38
N SER A 84 5.87 15.13 3.65
CA SER A 84 5.80 14.59 4.99
C SER A 84 7.05 13.82 5.39
N SER A 85 7.29 13.71 6.71
CA SER A 85 8.36 12.84 7.23
C SER A 85 8.11 11.33 7.01
N LEU A 86 6.94 10.94 6.47
CA LEU A 86 6.64 9.52 6.16
C LEU A 86 7.55 8.98 5.07
N LEU A 87 7.97 9.82 4.12
CA LEU A 87 8.81 9.39 2.99
C LEU A 87 10.12 8.73 3.46
N SER A 88 10.67 9.16 4.59
CA SER A 88 11.89 8.57 5.18
C SER A 88 11.72 7.11 5.64
N LEU A 89 10.49 6.59 5.68
CA LEU A 89 10.18 5.21 6.04
C LEU A 89 9.89 4.33 4.81
N CYS A 90 9.87 4.89 3.60
CA CYS A 90 9.53 4.16 2.40
C CYS A 90 10.80 3.66 1.71
N ASP A 91 10.83 2.37 1.37
CA ASP A 91 11.88 1.78 0.53
C ASP A 91 11.67 2.10 -0.95
N ASP A 92 10.41 2.15 -1.41
CA ASP A 92 10.02 2.47 -2.78
C ASP A 92 8.77 3.39 -2.77
N VAL A 93 8.53 4.14 -3.86
CA VAL A 93 7.42 5.12 -3.96
C VAL A 93 6.61 4.90 -5.23
N TRP A 94 5.29 4.78 -5.07
CA TRP A 94 4.36 4.65 -6.20
C TRP A 94 3.46 5.89 -6.24
N ILE A 95 3.47 6.60 -7.37
CA ILE A 95 2.73 7.84 -7.58
C ILE A 95 1.57 7.58 -8.54
N MET A 96 0.35 7.86 -8.09
CA MET A 96 -0.83 7.88 -8.95
C MET A 96 -1.03 9.30 -9.49
N THR A 97 -1.20 9.45 -10.79
CA THR A 97 -1.49 10.74 -11.44
C THR A 97 -2.66 10.64 -12.40
N CYS A 98 -3.24 11.80 -12.73
CA CYS A 98 -4.16 11.97 -13.85
C CYS A 98 -4.22 13.46 -14.23
N ALA A 99 -4.78 13.76 -15.40
CA ALA A 99 -5.02 15.13 -15.84
C ALA A 99 -5.86 15.92 -14.81
N LYS A 100 -5.54 17.20 -14.61
CA LYS A 100 -6.20 18.07 -13.61
C LYS A 100 -7.73 18.03 -13.71
N GLY A 101 -8.29 18.17 -14.92
CA GLY A 101 -9.75 18.14 -15.12
C GLY A 101 -10.38 16.82 -14.69
N VAL A 102 -9.70 15.69 -14.93
CA VAL A 102 -10.15 14.36 -14.48
C VAL A 102 -10.08 14.26 -12.96
N ALA A 103 -9.02 14.77 -12.33
CA ALA A 103 -8.88 14.78 -10.88
C ALA A 103 -9.99 15.62 -10.21
N VAL A 104 -10.25 16.83 -10.71
CA VAL A 104 -11.29 17.74 -10.22
C VAL A 104 -12.65 17.06 -10.31
N ARG A 105 -13.02 16.53 -11.48
CA ARG A 105 -14.27 15.81 -11.68
C ARG A 105 -14.42 14.62 -10.72
N ARG A 106 -13.40 13.76 -10.62
CA ARG A 106 -13.43 12.60 -9.70
C ARG A 106 -13.58 13.01 -8.23
N VAL A 107 -12.98 14.13 -7.84
CA VAL A 107 -13.11 14.68 -6.48
C VAL A 107 -14.52 15.22 -6.25
N MET A 108 -15.09 15.97 -7.20
CA MET A 108 -16.47 16.45 -7.11
C MET A 108 -17.45 15.28 -6.96
N ASP A 109 -17.40 14.32 -7.88
CA ASP A 109 -18.32 13.17 -7.94
C ASP A 109 -18.28 12.34 -6.65
N ARG A 110 -17.08 12.15 -6.07
CA ARG A 110 -16.91 11.34 -4.86
C ARG A 110 -17.25 12.07 -3.56
N ASN A 111 -17.04 13.39 -3.52
CA ASN A 111 -17.08 14.16 -2.27
C ASN A 111 -18.22 15.18 -2.20
N ASP A 112 -19.06 15.27 -3.23
CA ASP A 112 -20.17 16.22 -3.34
C ASP A 112 -19.70 17.67 -3.11
N LEU A 113 -18.68 18.06 -3.89
CA LEU A 113 -18.02 19.37 -3.80
C LEU A 113 -18.33 20.22 -5.03
N THR A 114 -18.31 21.53 -4.85
CA THR A 114 -18.31 22.47 -5.98
C THR A 114 -17.00 22.38 -6.75
N GLU A 115 -17.00 22.83 -8.01
CA GLU A 115 -15.81 22.86 -8.85
C GLU A 115 -14.66 23.62 -8.18
N ALA A 116 -14.90 24.84 -7.70
CA ALA A 116 -13.89 25.64 -6.99
C ALA A 116 -13.33 24.94 -5.74
N GLN A 117 -14.15 24.22 -4.98
CA GLN A 117 -13.69 23.45 -3.81
C GLN A 117 -12.83 22.25 -4.22
N ALA A 118 -13.21 21.56 -5.30
CA ALA A 118 -12.47 20.44 -5.83
C ALA A 118 -11.13 20.88 -6.45
N GLU A 119 -11.11 21.98 -7.19
CA GLU A 119 -9.89 22.61 -7.72
C GLU A 119 -8.92 22.97 -6.61
N ALA A 120 -9.37 23.71 -5.58
CA ALA A 120 -8.53 24.06 -4.44
C ALA A 120 -7.94 22.81 -3.76
N ARG A 121 -8.71 21.73 -3.67
CA ARG A 121 -8.25 20.45 -3.11
C ARG A 121 -7.24 19.75 -4.00
N VAL A 122 -7.40 19.76 -5.31
CA VAL A 122 -6.44 19.17 -6.26
C VAL A 122 -5.14 19.98 -6.26
N GLU A 123 -5.23 21.30 -6.28
CA GLU A 123 -4.08 22.19 -6.28
C GLU A 123 -3.24 22.09 -5.00
N SER A 124 -3.90 21.92 -3.85
CA SER A 124 -3.22 21.75 -2.56
C SER A 124 -2.31 20.51 -2.49
N GLN A 125 -2.46 19.54 -3.40
CA GLN A 125 -1.67 18.31 -3.42
C GLN A 125 -0.38 18.40 -4.25
N GLY A 126 -0.16 19.52 -4.96
CA GLY A 126 0.99 19.71 -5.84
C GLY A 126 0.92 18.90 -7.14
N SER A 127 1.74 19.29 -8.13
CA SER A 127 1.82 18.58 -9.41
C SER A 127 2.73 17.34 -9.32
N VAL A 128 2.56 16.39 -10.23
CA VAL A 128 3.41 15.18 -10.28
C VAL A 128 4.87 15.53 -10.55
N GLU A 129 5.13 16.53 -11.38
CA GLU A 129 6.47 17.02 -11.71
C GLU A 129 7.18 17.52 -10.45
N LYS A 130 6.50 18.31 -9.61
CA LYS A 130 7.05 18.78 -8.34
C LYS A 130 7.42 17.63 -7.39
N LYS A 131 6.61 16.56 -7.38
CA LYS A 131 6.88 15.36 -6.55
C LYS A 131 8.12 14.62 -7.05
N LEU A 132 8.24 14.45 -8.37
CA LEU A 132 9.38 13.79 -9.01
C LEU A 132 10.67 14.60 -8.83
N ASP A 133 10.61 15.93 -9.02
CA ASP A 133 11.74 16.82 -8.79
C ASP A 133 12.20 16.79 -7.33
N PHE A 134 11.25 16.79 -6.39
CA PHE A 134 11.57 16.64 -4.97
C PHE A 134 12.31 15.32 -4.68
N LEU A 135 11.79 14.19 -5.16
CA LEU A 135 12.41 12.87 -4.98
C LEU A 135 13.82 12.80 -5.59
N LYS A 136 14.01 13.41 -6.76
CA LYS A 136 15.30 13.53 -7.43
C LYS A 136 16.28 14.38 -6.61
N ASN A 137 15.82 15.53 -6.10
CA ASN A 137 16.63 16.46 -5.32
C ASN A 137 17.12 15.85 -4.01
N ILE A 138 16.29 15.07 -3.32
CA ILE A 138 16.70 14.34 -2.11
C ILE A 138 17.49 13.06 -2.42
N LYS A 139 17.68 12.74 -3.71
CA LYS A 139 18.34 11.50 -4.18
C LYS A 139 17.71 10.26 -3.56
N PHE A 140 16.38 10.18 -3.62
CA PHE A 140 15.64 9.02 -3.12
C PHE A 140 16.20 7.74 -3.76
N LYS A 141 16.56 6.76 -2.92
CA LYS A 141 17.31 5.57 -3.35
C LYS A 141 16.40 4.47 -3.91
N GLY A 142 15.13 4.51 -3.55
CA GLY A 142 14.12 3.55 -3.96
C GLY A 142 13.69 3.70 -5.41
N GLU A 143 12.97 2.69 -5.87
CA GLU A 143 12.25 2.73 -7.12
C GLU A 143 11.09 3.72 -7.02
N VAL A 144 10.88 4.49 -8.09
CA VAL A 144 9.75 5.40 -8.23
C VAL A 144 8.96 4.97 -9.45
N LEU A 145 7.72 4.51 -9.22
CA LEU A 145 6.79 4.13 -10.29
C LEU A 145 5.67 5.17 -10.37
N VAL A 146 5.30 5.55 -11.60
CA VAL A 146 4.22 6.51 -11.86
C VAL A 146 3.15 5.83 -12.68
N PHE A 147 1.90 5.92 -12.21
CA PHE A 147 0.73 5.39 -12.90
C PHE A 147 -0.16 6.55 -13.33
N ASP A 148 -0.24 6.78 -14.64
CA ASP A 148 -1.20 7.72 -15.21
C ASP A 148 -2.55 7.03 -15.43
N THR A 149 -3.55 7.48 -14.69
CA THR A 149 -4.92 6.96 -14.71
C THR A 149 -5.89 7.90 -15.42
N THR A 150 -5.39 8.85 -16.21
CA THR A 150 -6.22 9.84 -16.92
C THR A 150 -7.32 9.17 -17.74
N ASN A 151 -6.96 8.12 -18.49
CA ASN A 151 -7.85 7.43 -19.41
C ASN A 151 -8.28 6.05 -18.90
N ASP A 152 -7.84 5.67 -17.70
CA ASP A 152 -8.12 4.34 -17.17
C ASP A 152 -9.55 4.26 -16.61
N SER A 153 -10.23 3.18 -16.95
CA SER A 153 -11.33 2.68 -16.13
C SER A 153 -10.78 2.13 -14.81
N LEU A 154 -11.66 1.90 -13.83
CA LEU A 154 -11.25 1.26 -12.57
C LEU A 154 -10.61 -0.11 -12.81
N GLU A 155 -11.19 -0.91 -13.71
CA GLU A 155 -10.72 -2.26 -14.03
C GLU A 155 -9.32 -2.25 -14.66
N GLU A 156 -9.11 -1.40 -15.66
CA GLU A 156 -7.81 -1.29 -16.33
C GLU A 156 -6.72 -0.76 -15.39
N GLY A 157 -7.06 0.24 -14.56
CA GLY A 157 -6.15 0.74 -13.53
C GLY A 157 -5.77 -0.35 -12.53
N LEU A 158 -6.74 -1.12 -12.03
CA LEU A 158 -6.49 -2.23 -11.10
C LEU A 158 -5.64 -3.32 -11.73
N LYS A 159 -5.90 -3.68 -12.98
CA LYS A 159 -5.13 -4.68 -13.72
C LYS A 159 -3.67 -4.25 -13.86
N ARG A 160 -3.42 -3.00 -14.25
CA ARG A 160 -2.05 -2.45 -14.40
C ARG A 160 -1.30 -2.45 -13.07
N VAL A 161 -1.92 -1.97 -12.00
CA VAL A 161 -1.33 -1.96 -10.65
C VAL A 161 -1.04 -3.38 -10.16
N THR A 162 -1.93 -4.34 -10.45
CA THR A 162 -1.75 -5.74 -10.09
C THR A 162 -0.52 -6.35 -10.79
N ILE A 163 -0.38 -6.12 -12.10
CA ILE A 163 0.77 -6.61 -12.87
C ILE A 163 2.07 -6.02 -12.32
N ALA A 164 2.12 -4.70 -12.12
CA ALA A 164 3.29 -4.04 -11.55
C ALA A 164 3.62 -4.57 -10.14
N PHE A 165 2.61 -4.90 -9.34
CA PHE A 165 2.80 -5.44 -8.01
C PHE A 165 3.32 -6.88 -8.04
N ASP A 166 2.82 -7.72 -8.94
CA ASP A 166 3.34 -9.07 -9.13
C ASP A 166 4.82 -9.05 -9.56
N GLU A 167 5.17 -8.18 -10.51
CA GLU A 167 6.56 -7.99 -10.94
C GLU A 167 7.45 -7.50 -9.80
N TYR A 168 6.98 -6.51 -9.04
CA TYR A 168 7.67 -6.03 -7.85
C TYR A 168 7.86 -7.15 -6.82
N TRP A 169 6.83 -7.96 -6.57
CA TRP A 169 6.88 -9.07 -5.64
C TRP A 169 7.96 -10.08 -6.02
N CYS A 170 7.90 -10.64 -7.23
CA CYS A 170 8.83 -11.66 -7.70
C CYS A 170 10.28 -11.16 -7.69
N ARG A 171 10.49 -9.88 -8.04
CA ARG A 171 11.83 -9.30 -8.15
C ARG A 171 12.42 -8.87 -6.80
N LYS A 172 11.62 -8.33 -5.89
CA LYS A 172 12.11 -7.65 -4.67
C LYS A 172 11.75 -8.38 -3.38
N LEU A 173 10.57 -8.98 -3.30
CA LEU A 173 10.05 -9.51 -2.03
C LEU A 173 10.21 -11.03 -1.92
N GLU A 174 10.04 -11.77 -3.02
CA GLU A 174 10.24 -13.21 -3.05
C GLU A 174 11.69 -13.62 -2.72
N PRO A 175 12.75 -12.96 -3.24
CA PRO A 175 14.12 -13.33 -2.90
C PRO A 175 14.45 -13.15 -1.42
N LEU A 176 13.79 -12.19 -0.74
CA LEU A 176 13.98 -11.95 0.70
C LEU A 176 13.43 -13.09 1.58
N GLN A 177 12.67 -14.02 1.00
CA GLN A 177 12.15 -15.20 1.70
C GLN A 177 13.10 -16.41 1.62
N LYS A 178 14.03 -16.44 0.66
CA LYS A 178 14.91 -17.58 0.39
C LYS A 178 16.16 -17.57 1.29
N ASP A 179 16.78 -18.73 1.50
CA ASP A 179 18.05 -18.83 2.23
C ASP A 179 19.24 -18.51 1.31
N PRO A 180 20.13 -17.56 1.67
CA PRO A 180 21.36 -17.35 0.90
C PRO A 180 22.24 -18.61 0.83
N ASP A 181 22.11 -19.55 1.78
CA ASP A 181 22.94 -20.76 1.83
C ASP A 181 22.38 -21.94 1.00
N GLU A 182 21.12 -21.89 0.55
CA GLU A 182 20.46 -23.01 -0.17
C GLU A 182 21.00 -23.19 -1.60
N GLU A 183 21.49 -22.11 -2.21
CA GLU A 183 22.01 -22.13 -3.59
C GLU A 183 23.48 -22.55 -3.68
N SER A 184 24.13 -22.79 -2.53
CA SER A 184 25.55 -23.12 -2.44
C SER A 184 25.87 -24.61 -2.29
N SER A 185 24.88 -25.50 -2.25
CA SER A 185 25.14 -26.94 -2.08
C SER A 185 25.79 -27.52 -3.35
N PRO A 186 27.11 -27.81 -3.35
CA PRO A 186 27.76 -28.40 -4.50
C PRO A 186 27.41 -29.90 -4.48
N TRP A 187 26.76 -30.38 -5.54
CA TRP A 187 26.71 -31.81 -5.81
C TRP A 187 28.09 -32.31 -6.24
#